data_AF-A0A093XHA5-F1
#
_entry.id   AF-A0A093XHA5-F1
#
_cell.length_a   1.000
_cell.length_b   1.000
_cell.length_c   1.000
_cell.angle_alpha   90.00
_cell.angle_beta   90.00
_cell.angle_gamma   90.00
#
_symmetry.space_group_name_H-M   'P 1'
#
loop_
_entity.id
_entity.type
_entity.pdbx_description
1 polymer ?
#
loop_
_entity_poly.entity_id
_entity_poly.type
_entity_poly.pdbx_seq_one_letter_code
_entity_poly.pdbx_strand_id
1 'polypeptide(L)'
;MASPSPAGSVRHRGAAAGSKKGPTAATLAVPADKELEKLVKINKAKAPASEWDYKLALVIITILAFATRFWGISHPNEVVFDEVHFGKFASYYLERTYFFDVHPPFGKLLFALMGWFVGYDGHFHFENIGDSYIANKVPYVAFRAMPALLGALTVPVVFDIMWESGYTLPACIVAAGLVLFDNAHIGQTRLILLDATLVFAMACSLLCYIRFYKLRHQPFGRKWWKWLLLTGFALSCVISTKYVGTFAFLTVGAAVAIDLWDLLDVNRRQGALSIVDFGKHFAARAVGLIIVPFLFYLFWFQVHFSILTKSGPGDDFMTPQFQETLSDNVMTSNAVTINYFDNIVLRHKETKTYLHSHPDKYPLRYDDGRVSSQGQQVTGYPFNDTNNHWEILPADGKVIADRIVRNHELVKLRHVVTDTILLSHDVASPYYPTNQEFSTVSLEDAAGSRHNDTLFEIRMEPTASCATTSSSSSATS
;
A
#
# COMPACT_ATOMS: atom_id res chain seq x y z
N MET A 1 -46.26 -88.23 -7.08
CA MET A 1 -46.56 -88.71 -8.45
C MET A 1 -45.47 -88.20 -9.39
N ALA A 2 -45.26 -88.86 -10.53
CA ALA A 2 -44.44 -88.42 -11.67
C ALA A 2 -42.99 -87.94 -11.43
N SER A 3 -42.04 -88.84 -11.67
CA SER A 3 -40.66 -88.56 -12.16
C SER A 3 -40.69 -88.34 -13.71
N PRO A 4 -39.59 -88.12 -14.48
CA PRO A 4 -38.16 -88.24 -14.14
C PRO A 4 -37.17 -87.20 -14.76
N SER A 5 -35.86 -87.46 -14.52
CA SER A 5 -34.63 -86.85 -15.08
C SER A 5 -34.35 -87.31 -16.56
N PRO A 6 -33.13 -87.28 -17.18
CA PRO A 6 -31.71 -87.18 -16.73
C PRO A 6 -31.13 -85.75 -16.89
N ALA A 7 -29.82 -85.40 -16.88
CA ALA A 7 -28.51 -86.11 -16.81
C ALA A 7 -27.50 -85.23 -15.98
N GLY A 8 -26.17 -85.41 -15.84
CA GLY A 8 -25.17 -86.37 -16.39
C GLY A 8 -24.08 -85.67 -17.25
N SER A 9 -22.76 -85.85 -17.04
CA SER A 9 -22.03 -86.63 -16.02
C SER A 9 -20.60 -86.14 -15.71
N VAL A 10 -20.24 -86.15 -14.42
CA VAL A 10 -19.03 -86.75 -13.80
C VAL A 10 -17.69 -86.74 -14.60
N ARG A 11 -16.64 -86.08 -14.06
CA ARG A 11 -15.51 -86.77 -13.34
C ARG A 11 -14.51 -85.84 -12.62
N HIS A 12 -14.11 -86.24 -11.41
CA HIS A 12 -12.91 -85.74 -10.71
C HIS A 12 -11.69 -86.60 -11.07
N ARG A 13 -10.51 -85.97 -11.25
CA ARG A 13 -9.22 -86.32 -10.60
C ARG A 13 -8.14 -85.31 -11.01
N GLY A 14 -7.14 -85.11 -10.15
CA GLY A 14 -5.99 -84.23 -10.43
C GLY A 14 -4.67 -85.01 -10.56
N ALA A 15 -3.57 -84.26 -10.42
CA ALA A 15 -2.15 -84.65 -10.38
C ALA A 15 -1.30 -84.35 -11.64
N ALA A 16 -0.08 -83.87 -11.35
CA ALA A 16 1.17 -83.92 -12.13
C ALA A 16 1.28 -83.20 -13.50
N ALA A 17 2.06 -82.12 -13.47
CA ALA A 17 3.13 -81.73 -14.41
C ALA A 17 3.14 -82.29 -15.86
N GLY A 18 3.08 -81.39 -16.84
CA GLY A 18 3.39 -81.67 -18.25
C GLY A 18 3.82 -80.42 -19.02
N SER A 19 5.13 -80.20 -19.18
CA SER A 19 5.66 -79.06 -19.93
C SER A 19 5.58 -79.28 -21.44
N LYS A 20 4.84 -78.43 -22.16
CA LYS A 20 4.96 -78.23 -23.62
C LYS A 20 4.79 -76.75 -23.98
N LYS A 21 5.66 -76.25 -24.87
CA LYS A 21 5.66 -74.86 -25.34
C LYS A 21 4.57 -74.62 -26.38
N GLY A 22 3.87 -73.50 -26.29
CA GLY A 22 3.17 -72.87 -27.42
C GLY A 22 4.10 -71.89 -28.18
N PRO A 23 3.80 -71.52 -29.43
CA PRO A 23 4.68 -70.71 -30.26
C PRO A 23 4.72 -69.23 -29.84
N THR A 24 5.88 -68.60 -30.02
CA THR A 24 6.12 -67.18 -29.71
C THR A 24 5.47 -66.27 -30.74
N ALA A 25 4.54 -65.42 -30.29
CA ALA A 25 4.22 -64.18 -31.01
C ALA A 25 5.44 -63.24 -30.98
N ALA A 26 5.71 -62.56 -32.09
CA ALA A 26 6.91 -61.74 -32.24
C ALA A 26 6.80 -60.42 -31.47
N THR A 27 7.29 -60.39 -30.23
CA THR A 27 7.65 -59.14 -29.56
C THR A 27 8.78 -58.47 -30.34
N LEU A 28 8.56 -57.25 -30.85
CA LEU A 28 9.62 -56.37 -31.33
C LEU A 28 10.59 -56.09 -30.18
N ALA A 29 11.70 -56.82 -30.17
CA ALA A 29 12.74 -56.67 -29.17
C ALA A 29 13.51 -55.37 -29.41
N VAL A 30 13.02 -54.27 -28.84
CA VAL A 30 13.81 -53.04 -28.67
C VAL A 30 15.12 -53.45 -27.97
N PRO A 31 16.30 -53.14 -28.52
CA PRO A 31 17.55 -53.45 -27.86
C PRO A 31 17.58 -52.82 -26.47
N ALA A 32 17.82 -53.63 -25.44
CA ALA A 32 18.05 -53.11 -24.10
C ALA A 32 19.41 -52.41 -24.10
N ASP A 33 19.41 -51.09 -24.30
CA ASP A 33 20.61 -50.27 -24.33
C ASP A 33 21.38 -50.42 -23.02
N LYS A 34 22.50 -51.15 -23.06
CA LYS A 34 23.33 -51.41 -21.89
C LYS A 34 23.97 -50.14 -21.34
N GLU A 35 24.12 -49.12 -22.20
CA GLU A 35 24.45 -47.75 -21.79
C GLU A 35 23.29 -47.08 -21.05
N LEU A 36 22.05 -47.17 -21.53
CA LEU A 36 20.88 -46.64 -20.82
C LEU A 36 20.68 -47.35 -19.47
N GLU A 37 20.85 -48.68 -19.40
CA GLU A 37 20.85 -49.43 -18.14
C GLU A 37 21.99 -49.01 -17.20
N LYS A 38 23.21 -48.79 -17.71
CA LYS A 38 24.31 -48.25 -16.91
C LYS A 38 23.96 -46.86 -16.37
N LEU A 39 23.48 -45.95 -17.21
CA LEU A 39 23.11 -44.59 -16.81
C LEU A 39 21.97 -44.59 -15.77
N VAL A 40 20.98 -45.47 -15.91
CA VAL A 40 19.93 -45.69 -14.90
C VAL A 40 20.50 -46.31 -13.62
N LYS A 41 21.47 -47.24 -13.70
CA LYS A 41 22.15 -47.81 -12.53
C LYS A 41 23.05 -46.77 -11.83
N ILE A 42 23.73 -45.90 -12.57
CA ILE A 42 24.55 -44.79 -12.05
C ILE A 42 23.67 -43.73 -11.37
N ASN A 43 22.55 -43.36 -11.98
CA ASN A 43 21.57 -42.45 -11.36
C ASN A 43 20.87 -43.08 -10.14
N LYS A 44 20.69 -44.41 -10.09
CA LYS A 44 20.23 -45.11 -8.88
C LYS A 44 21.33 -45.29 -7.82
N ALA A 45 22.61 -45.33 -8.21
CA ALA A 45 23.75 -45.41 -7.30
C ALA A 45 24.03 -44.08 -6.58
N LYS A 46 23.64 -42.94 -7.19
CA LYS A 46 23.31 -41.74 -6.41
C LYS A 46 22.03 -41.98 -5.62
N ALA A 47 22.16 -42.62 -4.47
CA ALA A 47 21.10 -42.59 -3.46
C ALA A 47 20.68 -41.13 -3.22
N PRO A 48 19.38 -40.85 -3.03
CA PRO A 48 18.96 -39.51 -2.65
C PRO A 48 19.66 -39.15 -1.34
N ALA A 49 20.43 -38.06 -1.34
CA ALA A 49 20.99 -37.48 -0.11
C ALA A 49 19.84 -37.31 0.88
N SER A 50 20.05 -37.74 2.13
CA SER A 50 18.97 -37.97 3.06
C SER A 50 18.20 -36.67 3.28
N GLU A 51 16.87 -36.71 3.34
CA GLU A 51 16.11 -35.50 3.69
C GLU A 51 16.55 -34.93 5.06
N TRP A 52 17.11 -35.78 5.92
CA TRP A 52 17.75 -35.39 7.18
C TRP A 52 18.97 -34.49 6.98
N ASP A 53 19.76 -34.68 5.92
CA ASP A 53 20.96 -33.88 5.64
C ASP A 53 20.56 -32.43 5.29
N TYR A 54 19.51 -32.28 4.48
CA TYR A 54 18.91 -30.97 4.17
C TYR A 54 18.27 -30.33 5.40
N LYS A 55 17.51 -31.09 6.21
CA LYS A 55 16.88 -30.59 7.44
C LYS A 55 17.92 -30.16 8.49
N LEU A 56 19.01 -30.91 8.63
CA LEU A 56 20.13 -30.57 9.52
C LEU A 56 20.86 -29.32 9.05
N ALA A 57 21.19 -29.22 7.76
CA ALA A 57 21.80 -28.02 7.18
C ALA A 57 20.91 -26.79 7.35
N LEU A 58 19.60 -26.90 7.11
CA LEU A 58 18.62 -25.84 7.31
C LEU A 58 18.58 -25.35 8.77
N VAL A 59 18.59 -26.26 9.75
CA VAL A 59 18.63 -25.91 11.18
C VAL A 59 19.94 -25.19 11.54
N ILE A 60 21.09 -25.70 11.09
CA ILE A 60 22.41 -25.07 11.35
C ILE A 60 22.46 -23.66 10.73
N ILE A 61 22.04 -23.52 9.48
CA ILE A 61 22.00 -22.22 8.77
C ILE A 61 21.04 -21.25 9.46
N THR A 62 19.90 -21.73 9.96
CA THR A 62 18.95 -20.90 10.74
C THR A 62 19.60 -20.39 12.03
N ILE A 63 20.27 -21.25 12.80
CA ILE A 63 20.97 -20.86 14.04
C ILE A 63 22.06 -19.82 13.74
N LEU A 64 22.84 -20.01 12.68
CA LEU A 64 23.86 -19.05 12.25
C LEU A 64 23.25 -17.72 11.75
N ALA A 65 22.08 -17.75 11.11
CA ALA A 65 21.36 -16.54 10.70
C ALA A 65 20.90 -15.73 11.93
N PHE A 66 20.27 -16.37 12.91
CA PHE A 66 19.92 -15.71 14.17
C PHE A 66 21.15 -15.16 14.89
N ALA A 67 22.23 -15.94 15.00
CA ALA A 67 23.48 -15.48 15.61
C ALA A 67 24.04 -14.23 14.90
N THR A 68 24.15 -14.24 13.57
CA THR A 68 24.72 -13.11 12.80
C THR A 68 23.86 -11.84 12.81
N ARG A 69 22.52 -11.94 12.83
CA ARG A 69 21.65 -10.75 12.87
C ARG A 69 21.49 -10.18 14.29
N PHE A 70 21.46 -11.00 15.33
CA PHE A 70 21.26 -10.53 16.70
C PHE A 70 22.56 -10.15 17.45
N TRP A 71 23.74 -10.54 16.93
CA TRP A 71 25.03 -10.18 17.54
C TRP A 71 25.22 -8.65 17.62
N GLY A 72 25.31 -8.12 18.84
CA GLY A 72 25.52 -6.69 19.07
C GLY A 72 24.37 -5.79 18.60
N ILE A 73 23.12 -6.28 18.57
CA ILE A 73 21.95 -5.51 18.11
C ILE A 73 21.67 -4.22 18.91
N SER A 74 22.17 -4.13 20.15
CA SER A 74 22.16 -2.93 20.99
C SER A 74 23.18 -1.87 20.58
N HIS A 75 24.13 -2.17 19.69
CA HIS A 75 25.09 -1.21 19.18
C HIS A 75 24.74 -0.81 17.73
N PRO A 76 24.67 0.49 17.39
CA PRO A 76 24.91 1.66 18.25
C PRO A 76 23.66 2.06 19.06
N ASN A 77 23.82 2.74 20.19
CA ASN A 77 22.73 3.11 21.11
C ASN A 77 22.09 4.48 20.80
N GLU A 78 22.12 4.87 19.53
CA GLU A 78 21.66 6.15 18.96
C GLU A 78 20.82 5.90 17.70
N VAL A 79 20.03 6.90 17.30
CA VAL A 79 19.27 6.89 16.03
C VAL A 79 20.23 6.98 14.85
N VAL A 80 20.15 6.04 13.90
CA VAL A 80 21.05 5.99 12.73
C VAL A 80 20.27 5.98 11.41
N PHE A 81 20.67 6.84 10.46
CA PHE A 81 20.12 6.85 9.10
C PHE A 81 18.58 6.94 9.13
N ASP A 82 17.88 6.23 8.23
CA ASP A 82 16.42 6.18 8.11
C ASP A 82 15.66 5.66 9.35
N GLU A 83 16.34 5.28 10.45
CA GLU A 83 15.66 5.09 11.74
C GLU A 83 14.93 6.36 12.22
N VAL A 84 15.38 7.56 11.80
CA VAL A 84 14.64 8.82 12.01
C VAL A 84 13.23 8.75 11.42
N HIS A 85 13.08 8.23 10.20
CA HIS A 85 11.80 8.18 9.50
C HIS A 85 10.90 7.08 10.07
N PHE A 86 11.39 5.84 10.11
CA PHE A 86 10.54 4.70 10.46
C PHE A 86 10.28 4.57 11.97
N GLY A 87 11.17 5.09 12.82
CA GLY A 87 10.91 5.27 14.24
C GLY A 87 9.82 6.32 14.51
N LYS A 88 9.94 7.51 13.90
CA LYS A 88 8.95 8.61 14.01
C LYS A 88 7.55 8.16 13.58
N PHE A 89 7.44 7.44 12.47
CA PHE A 89 6.17 6.86 12.03
C PHE A 89 5.61 5.79 12.99
N ALA A 90 6.46 4.99 13.63
CA ALA A 90 6.02 4.01 14.63
C ALA A 90 5.44 4.69 15.88
N SER A 91 6.04 5.81 16.32
CA SER A 91 5.50 6.67 17.37
C SER A 91 4.13 7.24 17.01
N TYR A 92 3.96 7.81 15.82
CA TYR A 92 2.68 8.38 15.39
C TYR A 92 1.52 7.37 15.37
N TYR A 93 1.76 6.10 15.04
CA TYR A 93 0.73 5.04 15.18
C TYR A 93 0.30 4.77 16.63
N LEU A 94 1.20 4.92 17.60
CA LEU A 94 0.91 4.68 19.02
C LEU A 94 0.16 5.87 19.62
N GLU A 95 0.55 7.09 19.24
CA GLU A 95 -0.12 8.34 19.58
C GLU A 95 -1.49 8.53 18.91
N ARG A 96 -1.69 7.85 17.77
CA ARG A 96 -2.83 7.96 16.83
C ARG A 96 -2.86 9.25 16.00
N THR A 97 -1.72 9.92 15.83
CA THR A 97 -1.55 11.19 15.12
C THR A 97 -1.35 10.97 13.62
N TYR A 98 -2.18 11.61 12.78
CA TYR A 98 -2.13 11.36 11.33
C TYR A 98 -0.84 11.89 10.70
N PHE A 99 -0.23 11.06 9.84
CA PHE A 99 1.00 11.39 9.11
C PHE A 99 0.91 10.89 7.67
N PHE A 100 1.61 11.59 6.78
CA PHE A 100 1.73 11.25 5.37
C PHE A 100 3.11 10.63 5.10
N ASP A 101 3.16 9.59 4.26
CA ASP A 101 4.41 9.01 3.76
C ASP A 101 4.24 8.39 2.36
N VAL A 102 5.34 8.35 1.60
CA VAL A 102 5.42 7.81 0.24
C VAL A 102 5.29 6.27 0.19
N HIS A 103 5.55 5.56 1.29
CA HIS A 103 5.50 4.10 1.33
C HIS A 103 4.19 3.59 1.97
N PRO A 104 3.60 2.49 1.45
CA PRO A 104 2.44 1.85 2.08
C PRO A 104 2.65 1.40 3.55
N PRO A 105 1.57 1.10 4.30
CA PRO A 105 1.63 1.12 5.77
C PRO A 105 2.11 -0.17 6.44
N PHE A 106 2.04 -1.35 5.80
CA PHE A 106 2.24 -2.65 6.48
C PHE A 106 3.60 -2.76 7.19
N GLY A 107 4.70 -2.36 6.53
CA GLY A 107 6.03 -2.38 7.14
C GLY A 107 6.14 -1.51 8.40
N LYS A 108 5.38 -0.40 8.46
CA LYS A 108 5.35 0.51 9.62
C LYS A 108 4.40 0.02 10.72
N LEU A 109 3.26 -0.56 10.34
CA LEU A 109 2.32 -1.21 11.26
C LEU A 109 3.00 -2.36 12.03
N LEU A 110 3.95 -3.08 11.42
CA LEU A 110 4.77 -4.08 12.13
C LEU A 110 5.68 -3.46 13.19
N PHE A 111 6.24 -2.26 12.97
CA PHE A 111 7.00 -1.54 13.99
C PHE A 111 6.10 -1.04 15.12
N ALA A 112 4.95 -0.43 14.79
CA ALA A 112 3.96 0.01 15.76
C ALA A 112 3.46 -1.15 16.65
N LEU A 113 3.21 -2.32 16.05
CA LEU A 113 2.84 -3.55 16.77
C LEU A 113 3.94 -4.01 17.76
N MET A 114 5.21 -3.90 17.39
CA MET A 114 6.32 -4.23 18.29
C MET A 114 6.48 -3.20 19.42
N GLY A 115 6.29 -1.91 19.13
CA GLY A 115 6.22 -0.86 20.15
C GLY A 115 5.10 -1.14 21.16
N TRP A 116 3.91 -1.49 20.67
CA TRP A 116 2.76 -1.86 21.49
C TRP A 116 3.02 -3.11 22.36
N PHE A 117 3.64 -4.17 21.82
CA PHE A 117 4.00 -5.36 22.60
C PHE A 117 4.99 -5.08 23.75
N VAL A 118 5.81 -4.03 23.64
CA VAL A 118 6.79 -3.64 24.67
C VAL A 118 6.28 -2.50 25.57
N GLY A 119 5.05 -2.02 25.34
CA GLY A 119 4.45 -0.95 26.13
C GLY A 119 5.08 0.43 25.87
N TYR A 120 5.66 0.64 24.68
CA TYR A 120 6.08 1.97 24.24
C TYR A 120 4.84 2.82 23.88
N ASP A 121 4.86 4.07 24.31
CA ASP A 121 3.75 5.03 24.25
C ASP A 121 3.82 5.98 23.03
N GLY A 122 5.00 6.14 22.43
CA GLY A 122 5.25 7.01 21.28
C GLY A 122 6.02 8.30 21.58
N HIS A 123 6.30 8.62 22.85
CA HIS A 123 6.72 9.97 23.29
C HIS A 123 8.03 10.56 22.69
N PHE A 124 8.76 9.79 21.88
CA PHE A 124 9.99 10.23 21.23
C PHE A 124 9.82 10.18 19.71
N HIS A 125 10.06 11.30 19.03
CA HIS A 125 9.77 11.48 17.60
C HIS A 125 10.98 11.28 16.66
N PHE A 126 12.08 10.68 17.15
CA PHE A 126 13.26 10.29 16.32
C PHE A 126 13.74 11.41 15.38
N GLU A 127 13.94 12.62 15.90
CA GLU A 127 14.07 13.80 15.05
C GLU A 127 15.45 13.92 14.38
N ASN A 128 16.53 13.55 15.07
CA ASN A 128 17.89 13.71 14.58
C ASN A 128 18.68 12.40 14.61
N ILE A 129 19.60 12.26 13.65
CA ILE A 129 20.61 11.20 13.66
C ILE A 129 21.60 11.52 14.80
N GLY A 130 21.90 10.52 15.64
CA GLY A 130 22.71 10.66 16.85
C GLY A 130 21.91 10.89 18.15
N ASP A 131 20.58 11.02 18.09
CA ASP A 131 19.75 11.10 19.30
C ASP A 131 19.89 9.81 20.13
N SER A 132 20.20 9.93 21.43
CA SER A 132 20.47 8.74 22.27
C SER A 132 19.19 8.05 22.76
N TYR A 133 19.03 6.78 22.40
CA TYR A 133 17.90 5.97 22.85
C TYR A 133 17.88 5.73 24.36
N ILE A 134 19.05 5.75 25.02
CA ILE A 134 19.15 5.51 26.47
C ILE A 134 18.64 6.72 27.26
N ALA A 135 19.01 7.94 26.83
CA ALA A 135 18.50 9.17 27.44
C ALA A 135 16.97 9.29 27.28
N ASN A 136 16.47 8.98 26.08
CA ASN A 136 15.05 9.03 25.73
C ASN A 136 14.26 7.75 26.08
N LYS A 137 14.87 6.80 26.83
CA LYS A 137 14.24 5.55 27.33
C LYS A 137 13.52 4.69 26.27
N VAL A 138 13.89 4.80 25.00
CA VAL A 138 13.23 4.10 23.89
C VAL A 138 13.62 2.62 23.89
N PRO A 139 12.70 1.66 23.72
CA PRO A 139 13.03 0.23 23.62
C PRO A 139 13.55 -0.16 22.22
N TYR A 140 14.54 0.59 21.69
CA TYR A 140 15.09 0.45 20.34
C TYR A 140 15.55 -0.97 19.98
N VAL A 141 16.06 -1.74 20.97
CA VAL A 141 16.46 -3.14 20.80
C VAL A 141 15.30 -4.02 20.32
N ALA A 142 14.08 -3.78 20.80
CA ALA A 142 12.89 -4.52 20.35
C ALA A 142 12.44 -4.09 18.95
N PHE A 143 12.49 -2.80 18.64
CA PHE A 143 12.21 -2.30 17.29
C PHE A 143 13.19 -2.88 16.25
N ARG A 144 14.49 -2.97 16.58
CA ARG A 144 15.51 -3.61 15.73
C ARG A 144 15.37 -5.14 15.69
N ALA A 145 14.84 -5.77 16.74
CA ALA A 145 14.60 -7.22 16.78
C ALA A 145 13.60 -7.69 15.70
N MET A 146 12.66 -6.83 15.26
CA MET A 146 11.75 -7.16 14.15
C MET A 146 12.48 -7.31 12.80
N PRO A 147 13.23 -6.30 12.29
CA PRO A 147 14.09 -6.45 11.12
C PRO A 147 15.11 -7.58 11.26
N ALA A 148 15.72 -7.75 12.44
CA ALA A 148 16.71 -8.80 12.67
C ALA A 148 16.08 -10.21 12.61
N LEU A 149 14.86 -10.39 13.11
CA LEU A 149 14.07 -11.61 12.99
C LEU A 149 13.75 -11.91 11.52
N LEU A 150 13.18 -10.95 10.79
CA LEU A 150 12.79 -11.14 9.39
C LEU A 150 14.03 -11.38 8.51
N GLY A 151 15.10 -10.62 8.73
CA GLY A 151 16.40 -10.78 8.06
C GLY A 151 17.17 -12.05 8.43
N ALA A 152 16.91 -12.64 9.61
CA ALA A 152 17.37 -13.98 9.94
C ALA A 152 16.55 -15.06 9.22
N LEU A 153 15.23 -14.88 9.12
CA LEU A 153 14.32 -15.81 8.43
C LEU A 153 14.43 -15.79 6.90
N THR A 154 14.94 -14.70 6.29
CA THR A 154 15.27 -14.67 4.85
C THR A 154 16.26 -15.77 4.47
N VAL A 155 17.27 -16.05 5.32
CA VAL A 155 18.35 -17.01 5.02
C VAL A 155 17.83 -18.46 4.85
N PRO A 156 17.05 -19.05 5.78
CA PRO A 156 16.44 -20.36 5.56
C PRO A 156 15.39 -20.35 4.46
N VAL A 157 14.68 -19.24 4.20
CA VAL A 157 13.78 -19.13 3.03
C VAL A 157 14.56 -19.25 1.71
N VAL A 158 15.76 -18.66 1.61
CA VAL A 158 16.65 -18.83 0.44
C VAL A 158 17.16 -20.27 0.31
N PHE A 159 17.47 -20.95 1.43
CA PHE A 159 17.77 -22.39 1.41
C PHE A 159 16.58 -23.22 0.89
N ASP A 160 15.37 -22.95 1.40
CA ASP A 160 14.14 -23.64 1.01
C ASP A 160 13.80 -23.39 -0.47
N ILE A 161 14.06 -22.20 -1.01
CA ILE A 161 13.92 -21.88 -2.45
C ILE A 161 14.80 -22.80 -3.30
N MET A 162 16.07 -22.97 -2.93
CA MET A 162 17.02 -23.81 -3.67
C MET A 162 16.68 -25.30 -3.54
N TRP A 163 16.29 -25.74 -2.34
CA TRP A 163 15.91 -27.13 -2.08
C TRP A 163 14.60 -27.51 -2.80
N GLU A 164 13.57 -26.65 -2.76
CA GLU A 164 12.30 -26.90 -3.46
C GLU A 164 12.46 -26.89 -4.98
N SER A 165 13.38 -26.07 -5.50
CA SER A 165 13.79 -26.05 -6.92
C SER A 165 14.58 -27.29 -7.36
N GLY A 166 15.04 -28.13 -6.43
CA GLY A 166 15.73 -29.39 -6.72
C GLY A 166 17.24 -29.30 -6.89
N TYR A 167 17.88 -28.23 -6.39
CA TYR A 167 19.34 -28.13 -6.35
C TYR A 167 19.96 -29.09 -5.33
N THR A 168 21.26 -29.38 -5.48
CA THR A 168 22.00 -30.25 -4.57
C THR A 168 22.28 -29.57 -3.23
N LEU A 169 22.44 -30.35 -2.16
CA LEU A 169 22.75 -29.84 -0.82
C LEU A 169 23.91 -28.82 -0.78
N PRO A 170 25.08 -29.02 -1.44
CA PRO A 170 26.13 -28.01 -1.45
C PRO A 170 25.71 -26.69 -2.11
N ALA A 171 24.91 -26.73 -3.18
CA ALA A 171 24.41 -25.53 -3.83
C ALA A 171 23.39 -24.77 -2.95
N CYS A 172 22.56 -25.49 -2.19
CA CYS A 172 21.65 -24.89 -1.21
C CYS A 172 22.42 -24.22 -0.07
N ILE A 173 23.46 -24.89 0.46
CA ILE A 173 24.35 -24.35 1.50
C ILE A 173 25.11 -23.12 1.00
N VAL A 174 25.66 -23.13 -0.22
CA VAL A 174 26.38 -21.98 -0.80
C VAL A 174 25.45 -20.79 -1.03
N ALA A 175 24.28 -21.00 -1.62
CA ALA A 175 23.33 -19.92 -1.90
C ALA A 175 22.82 -19.25 -0.62
N ALA A 176 22.44 -20.05 0.40
CA ALA A 176 22.07 -19.52 1.70
C ALA A 176 23.28 -18.90 2.44
N GLY A 177 24.48 -19.48 2.27
CA GLY A 177 25.74 -18.97 2.83
C GLY A 177 26.12 -17.58 2.32
N LEU A 178 25.87 -17.28 1.04
CA LEU A 178 26.09 -15.95 0.48
C LEU A 178 25.20 -14.90 1.16
N VAL A 179 23.91 -15.19 1.37
CA VAL A 179 22.98 -14.28 2.09
C VAL A 179 23.24 -14.26 3.60
N LEU A 180 23.72 -15.37 4.17
CA LEU A 180 24.13 -15.46 5.57
C LEU A 180 25.29 -14.52 5.89
N PHE A 181 26.30 -14.44 5.02
CA PHE A 181 27.53 -13.66 5.24
C PHE A 181 27.58 -12.33 4.46
N ASP A 182 26.49 -11.92 3.81
CA ASP A 182 26.39 -10.60 3.18
C ASP A 182 26.31 -9.48 4.24
N ASN A 183 27.37 -8.67 4.32
CA ASN A 183 27.46 -7.54 5.22
C ASN A 183 26.42 -6.45 4.94
N ALA A 184 25.99 -6.26 3.68
CA ALA A 184 24.95 -5.28 3.34
C ALA A 184 23.60 -5.73 3.91
N HIS A 185 23.21 -6.98 3.65
CA HIS A 185 22.01 -7.58 4.23
C HIS A 185 22.06 -7.60 5.78
N ILE A 186 23.19 -7.94 6.41
CA ILE A 186 23.33 -7.91 7.87
C ILE A 186 23.17 -6.47 8.41
N GLY A 187 23.81 -5.48 7.80
CA GLY A 187 23.70 -4.08 8.23
C GLY A 187 22.27 -3.55 8.11
N GLN A 188 21.65 -3.70 6.95
CA GLN A 188 20.30 -3.19 6.66
C GLN A 188 19.22 -3.90 7.49
N THR A 189 19.39 -5.19 7.84
CA THR A 189 18.43 -5.93 8.66
C THR A 189 18.65 -5.79 10.17
N ARG A 190 19.66 -5.03 10.63
CA ARG A 190 19.89 -4.74 12.06
C ARG A 190 19.35 -3.39 12.53
N LEU A 191 18.92 -2.52 11.61
CA LEU A 191 18.35 -1.21 11.90
C LEU A 191 16.82 -1.21 11.73
N ILE A 192 16.13 -0.20 12.27
CA ILE A 192 14.66 -0.01 12.17
C ILE A 192 14.30 0.42 10.73
N LEU A 193 14.41 -0.50 9.76
CA LEU A 193 14.22 -0.24 8.32
C LEU A 193 13.15 -1.15 7.69
N LEU A 194 12.39 -0.60 6.74
CA LEU A 194 11.36 -1.34 5.97
C LEU A 194 11.91 -2.57 5.24
N ASP A 195 13.16 -2.49 4.77
CA ASP A 195 13.64 -3.35 3.70
C ASP A 195 13.85 -4.80 4.16
N ALA A 196 14.04 -5.03 5.46
CA ALA A 196 14.02 -6.38 6.04
C ALA A 196 12.68 -7.09 5.78
N THR A 197 11.56 -6.38 6.01
CA THR A 197 10.20 -6.87 5.70
C THR A 197 10.01 -7.05 4.21
N LEU A 198 10.51 -6.10 3.39
CA LEU A 198 10.39 -6.14 1.93
C LEU A 198 11.10 -7.35 1.32
N VAL A 199 12.36 -7.57 1.68
CA VAL A 199 13.19 -8.69 1.19
C VAL A 199 12.67 -10.03 1.70
N PHE A 200 12.26 -10.12 2.97
CA PHE A 200 11.66 -11.33 3.53
C PHE A 200 10.35 -11.69 2.81
N ALA A 201 9.42 -10.74 2.66
CA ALA A 201 8.17 -10.97 1.95
C ALA A 201 8.40 -11.34 0.47
N MET A 202 9.39 -10.72 -0.18
CA MET A 202 9.77 -11.04 -1.56
C MET A 202 10.29 -12.47 -1.68
N ALA A 203 11.21 -12.90 -0.81
CA ALA A 203 11.70 -14.27 -0.75
C ALA A 203 10.57 -15.27 -0.46
N CYS A 204 9.67 -14.96 0.48
CA CYS A 204 8.49 -15.79 0.76
C CYS A 204 7.55 -15.90 -0.46
N SER A 205 7.38 -14.83 -1.24
CA SER A 205 6.55 -14.86 -2.45
C SER A 205 7.13 -15.80 -3.51
N LEU A 206 8.45 -15.77 -3.73
CA LEU A 206 9.15 -16.66 -4.63
C LEU A 206 9.12 -18.13 -4.16
N LEU A 207 9.31 -18.39 -2.86
CA LEU A 207 9.20 -19.73 -2.28
C LEU A 207 7.78 -20.31 -2.44
N CYS A 208 6.75 -19.51 -2.19
CA CYS A 208 5.36 -19.93 -2.37
C CYS A 208 5.05 -20.20 -3.85
N TYR A 209 5.57 -19.36 -4.76
CA TYR A 209 5.42 -19.57 -6.20
C TYR A 209 6.10 -20.86 -6.68
N ILE A 210 7.32 -21.16 -6.22
CA ILE A 210 8.03 -22.41 -6.54
C ILE A 210 7.24 -23.63 -6.03
N ARG A 211 6.75 -23.59 -4.78
CA ARG A 211 5.90 -24.65 -4.21
C ARG A 211 4.55 -24.81 -4.92
N PHE A 212 3.99 -23.72 -5.45
CA PHE A 212 2.82 -23.74 -6.33
C PHE A 212 3.13 -24.39 -7.69
N TYR A 213 4.19 -23.96 -8.36
CA TYR A 213 4.60 -24.45 -9.69
C TYR A 213 5.01 -25.94 -9.65
N LYS A 214 5.62 -26.39 -8.56
CA LYS A 214 5.92 -27.81 -8.29
C LYS A 214 4.65 -28.70 -8.28
N LEU A 215 3.48 -28.13 -8.00
CA LEU A 215 2.18 -28.79 -8.03
C LEU A 215 1.39 -28.59 -9.34
N ARG A 216 1.99 -28.04 -10.41
CA ARG A 216 1.35 -27.91 -11.74
C ARG A 216 0.73 -29.20 -12.30
N HIS A 217 1.22 -30.37 -11.85
CA HIS A 217 0.72 -31.69 -12.25
C HIS A 217 -0.44 -32.22 -11.38
N GLN A 218 -0.83 -31.48 -10.33
CA GLN A 218 -2.01 -31.75 -9.48
C GLN A 218 -2.83 -30.46 -9.30
N PRO A 219 -3.37 -29.89 -10.41
CA PRO A 219 -4.07 -28.62 -10.40
C PRO A 219 -5.36 -28.66 -9.57
N PHE A 220 -5.79 -27.50 -9.06
CA PHE A 220 -6.99 -27.31 -8.23
C PHE A 220 -7.06 -28.12 -6.91
N GLY A 221 -6.05 -28.94 -6.59
CA GLY A 221 -5.97 -29.63 -5.31
C GLY A 221 -5.78 -28.68 -4.11
N ARG A 222 -6.16 -29.11 -2.90
CA ARG A 222 -6.07 -28.29 -1.66
C ARG A 222 -4.66 -27.70 -1.43
N LYS A 223 -3.60 -28.46 -1.75
CA LYS A 223 -2.20 -27.98 -1.64
C LYS A 223 -1.86 -26.93 -2.71
N TRP A 224 -2.37 -27.07 -3.93
CA TRP A 224 -2.19 -26.12 -5.03
C TRP A 224 -2.82 -24.76 -4.68
N TRP A 225 -4.08 -24.78 -4.22
CA TRP A 225 -4.76 -23.57 -3.72
C TRP A 225 -4.06 -22.94 -2.52
N LYS A 226 -3.56 -23.72 -1.56
CA LYS A 226 -2.79 -23.18 -0.42
C LYS A 226 -1.60 -22.35 -0.90
N TRP A 227 -0.76 -22.89 -1.79
CA TRP A 227 0.44 -22.18 -2.24
C TRP A 227 0.12 -21.01 -3.18
N LEU A 228 -0.94 -21.10 -3.98
CA LEU A 228 -1.44 -19.99 -4.80
C LEU A 228 -1.85 -18.80 -3.91
N LEU A 229 -2.69 -19.03 -2.90
CA LEU A 229 -3.16 -17.99 -1.98
C LEU A 229 -2.03 -17.44 -1.10
N LEU A 230 -1.09 -18.28 -0.67
CA LEU A 230 0.11 -17.81 0.06
C LEU A 230 1.06 -16.98 -0.82
N THR A 231 1.17 -17.30 -2.11
CA THR A 231 1.92 -16.46 -3.08
C THR A 231 1.28 -15.09 -3.18
N GLY A 232 -0.05 -15.03 -3.31
CA GLY A 232 -0.80 -13.77 -3.33
C GLY A 232 -0.66 -12.96 -2.04
N PHE A 233 -0.83 -13.59 -0.88
CA PHE A 233 -0.64 -12.94 0.42
C PHE A 233 0.79 -12.41 0.58
N ALA A 234 1.81 -13.20 0.24
CA ALA A 234 3.20 -12.76 0.30
C ALA A 234 3.47 -11.57 -0.63
N LEU A 235 3.02 -11.62 -1.89
CA LEU A 235 3.09 -10.49 -2.84
C LEU A 235 2.41 -9.24 -2.29
N SER A 236 1.24 -9.39 -1.64
CA SER A 236 0.56 -8.29 -0.96
C SER A 236 1.44 -7.64 0.10
N CYS A 237 2.12 -8.43 0.92
CA CYS A 237 3.04 -7.92 1.94
C CYS A 237 4.24 -7.18 1.33
N VAL A 238 4.73 -7.57 0.14
CA VAL A 238 5.79 -6.83 -0.57
C VAL A 238 5.29 -5.43 -0.96
N ILE A 239 4.20 -5.33 -1.73
CA ILE A 239 3.70 -4.02 -2.21
C ILE A 239 3.15 -3.15 -1.08
N SER A 240 2.58 -3.76 -0.03
CA SER A 240 2.13 -3.04 1.18
C SER A 240 3.29 -2.57 2.09
N THR A 241 4.54 -2.98 1.79
CA THR A 241 5.74 -2.46 2.45
C THR A 241 6.37 -1.31 1.66
N LYS A 242 6.54 -1.46 0.34
CA LYS A 242 7.21 -0.47 -0.53
C LYS A 242 6.75 -0.69 -1.97
N TYR A 243 6.49 0.38 -2.73
CA TYR A 243 6.04 0.26 -4.14
C TYR A 243 7.06 -0.42 -5.08
N VAL A 244 8.34 -0.51 -4.68
CA VAL A 244 9.36 -1.37 -5.31
C VAL A 244 8.91 -2.84 -5.42
N GLY A 245 7.98 -3.28 -4.57
CA GLY A 245 7.33 -4.59 -4.66
C GLY A 245 6.59 -4.87 -5.97
N THR A 246 6.30 -3.86 -6.78
CA THR A 246 5.82 -4.03 -8.16
C THR A 246 6.77 -4.88 -9.02
N PHE A 247 8.08 -4.84 -8.79
CA PHE A 247 9.03 -5.73 -9.48
C PHE A 247 8.88 -7.21 -9.09
N ALA A 248 8.43 -7.52 -7.87
CA ALA A 248 8.09 -8.88 -7.46
C ALA A 248 6.80 -9.37 -8.16
N PHE A 249 5.80 -8.50 -8.29
CA PHE A 249 4.60 -8.77 -9.11
C PHE A 249 4.96 -8.99 -10.58
N LEU A 250 5.88 -8.21 -11.16
CA LEU A 250 6.33 -8.40 -12.55
C LEU A 250 7.10 -9.72 -12.72
N THR A 251 8.00 -10.07 -11.78
CA THR A 251 8.75 -11.34 -11.83
C THR A 251 7.83 -12.56 -11.74
N VAL A 252 6.93 -12.60 -10.75
CA VAL A 252 5.98 -13.71 -10.59
C VAL A 252 4.93 -13.69 -11.70
N GLY A 253 4.45 -12.52 -12.10
CA GLY A 253 3.48 -12.34 -13.18
C GLY A 253 4.00 -12.80 -14.55
N ALA A 254 5.26 -12.51 -14.87
CA ALA A 254 5.90 -13.01 -16.09
C ALA A 254 6.05 -14.54 -16.07
N ALA A 255 6.50 -15.11 -14.94
CA ALA A 255 6.58 -16.57 -14.78
C ALA A 255 5.20 -17.24 -14.89
N VAL A 256 4.14 -16.59 -14.39
CA VAL A 256 2.75 -17.02 -14.52
C VAL A 256 2.20 -16.87 -15.94
N ALA A 257 2.59 -15.84 -16.67
CA ALA A 257 2.23 -15.67 -18.07
C ALA A 257 2.83 -16.80 -18.94
N ILE A 258 4.08 -17.19 -18.66
CA ILE A 258 4.73 -18.35 -19.28
C ILE A 258 4.02 -19.66 -18.90
N ASP A 259 3.71 -19.88 -17.62
CA ASP A 259 2.94 -21.05 -17.14
C ASP A 259 1.52 -21.13 -17.73
N LEU A 260 0.89 -20.00 -18.05
CA LEU A 260 -0.37 -19.94 -18.80
C LEU A 260 -0.18 -20.21 -20.31
N TRP A 261 0.91 -19.73 -20.92
CA TRP A 261 1.24 -20.02 -22.32
C TRP A 261 1.54 -21.52 -22.53
N ASP A 262 2.32 -22.14 -21.63
CA ASP A 262 2.59 -23.58 -21.61
C ASP A 262 1.35 -24.46 -21.33
N LEU A 263 0.27 -23.85 -20.82
CA LEU A 263 -1.06 -24.48 -20.68
C LEU A 263 -1.96 -24.28 -21.90
N LEU A 264 -1.62 -23.34 -22.80
CA LEU A 264 -2.33 -23.07 -24.04
C LEU A 264 -1.76 -23.87 -25.24
N ASP A 265 -0.50 -24.35 -25.16
CA ASP A 265 0.12 -25.16 -26.21
C ASP A 265 -0.68 -26.44 -26.51
N VAL A 266 -1.01 -26.63 -27.79
CA VAL A 266 -1.73 -27.78 -28.32
C VAL A 266 -0.85 -29.04 -28.33
N ASN A 267 0.48 -28.90 -28.41
CA ASN A 267 1.45 -30.00 -28.46
C ASN A 267 1.88 -30.51 -27.06
N ARG A 268 1.23 -30.01 -26.01
CA ARG A 268 1.52 -30.32 -24.61
C ARG A 268 1.50 -31.84 -24.35
N ARG A 269 2.53 -32.36 -23.68
CA ARG A 269 2.75 -33.80 -23.36
C ARG A 269 1.62 -34.52 -22.60
N GLN A 270 0.58 -33.81 -22.16
CA GLN A 270 -0.60 -34.37 -21.47
C GLN A 270 -1.88 -34.23 -22.30
N GLY A 271 -1.78 -33.84 -23.58
CA GLY A 271 -2.88 -33.40 -24.42
C GLY A 271 -3.19 -31.91 -24.25
N ALA A 272 -3.86 -31.35 -25.26
CA ALA A 272 -4.40 -29.99 -25.23
C ALA A 272 -5.51 -29.87 -24.16
N LEU A 273 -5.55 -28.75 -23.44
CA LEU A 273 -6.63 -28.47 -22.49
C LEU A 273 -7.90 -27.99 -23.19
N SER A 274 -9.06 -28.31 -22.61
CA SER A 274 -10.31 -27.64 -22.96
C SER A 274 -10.23 -26.16 -22.60
N ILE A 275 -10.79 -25.29 -23.45
CA ILE A 275 -10.88 -23.83 -23.20
C ILE A 275 -11.58 -23.51 -21.87
N VAL A 276 -12.47 -24.38 -21.41
CA VAL A 276 -13.17 -24.26 -20.11
C VAL A 276 -12.20 -24.51 -18.94
N ASP A 277 -11.28 -25.45 -19.07
CA ASP A 277 -10.29 -25.76 -18.03
C ASP A 277 -9.11 -24.78 -18.04
N PHE A 278 -8.73 -24.27 -19.22
CA PHE A 278 -7.89 -23.08 -19.34
C PHE A 278 -8.55 -21.87 -18.65
N GLY A 279 -9.85 -21.64 -18.87
CA GLY A 279 -10.62 -20.59 -18.21
C GLY A 279 -10.61 -20.70 -16.68
N LYS A 280 -10.81 -21.90 -16.12
CA LYS A 280 -10.63 -22.16 -14.67
C LYS A 280 -9.20 -21.85 -14.21
N HIS A 281 -8.20 -22.22 -15.01
CA HIS A 281 -6.79 -22.00 -14.71
C HIS A 281 -6.39 -20.51 -14.73
N PHE A 282 -6.96 -19.73 -15.63
CA PHE A 282 -6.81 -18.28 -15.69
C PHE A 282 -7.52 -17.61 -14.50
N ALA A 283 -8.80 -17.91 -14.30
CA ALA A 283 -9.62 -17.34 -13.24
C ALA A 283 -9.04 -17.62 -11.84
N ALA A 284 -8.59 -18.85 -11.57
CA ALA A 284 -7.95 -19.19 -10.29
C ALA A 284 -6.68 -18.36 -10.03
N ARG A 285 -5.83 -18.16 -11.05
CA ARG A 285 -4.62 -17.34 -10.92
C ARG A 285 -4.95 -15.85 -10.78
N ALA A 286 -5.95 -15.33 -11.50
CA ALA A 286 -6.42 -13.96 -11.34
C ALA A 286 -7.00 -13.69 -9.94
N VAL A 287 -7.80 -14.61 -9.40
CA VAL A 287 -8.28 -14.53 -8.00
C VAL A 287 -7.10 -14.56 -7.03
N GLY A 288 -6.21 -15.54 -7.16
CA GLY A 288 -5.11 -15.76 -6.22
C GLY A 288 -3.98 -14.73 -6.25
N LEU A 289 -3.73 -14.09 -7.39
CA LEU A 289 -2.55 -13.22 -7.62
C LEU A 289 -2.90 -11.78 -8.00
N ILE A 290 -4.18 -11.42 -8.14
CA ILE A 290 -4.63 -10.05 -8.35
C ILE A 290 -5.66 -9.65 -7.28
N ILE A 291 -6.79 -10.38 -7.20
CA ILE A 291 -7.89 -10.01 -6.29
C ILE A 291 -7.50 -10.18 -4.82
N VAL A 292 -6.93 -11.33 -4.44
CA VAL A 292 -6.51 -11.59 -3.05
C VAL A 292 -5.43 -10.61 -2.58
N PRO A 293 -4.34 -10.32 -3.34
CA PRO A 293 -3.41 -9.27 -2.96
C PRO A 293 -4.03 -7.88 -2.87
N PHE A 294 -4.94 -7.52 -3.79
CA PHE A 294 -5.60 -6.21 -3.76
C PHE A 294 -6.45 -6.04 -2.49
N LEU A 295 -7.19 -7.08 -2.08
CA LEU A 295 -7.97 -7.07 -0.83
C LEU A 295 -7.07 -6.95 0.42
N PHE A 296 -5.94 -7.65 0.46
CA PHE A 296 -4.99 -7.52 1.58
C PHE A 296 -4.27 -6.16 1.60
N TYR A 297 -3.96 -5.58 0.44
CA TYR A 297 -3.43 -4.21 0.33
C TYR A 297 -4.42 -3.19 0.90
N LEU A 298 -5.70 -3.24 0.47
CA LEU A 298 -6.76 -2.38 1.01
C LEU A 298 -6.97 -2.59 2.51
N PHE A 299 -6.89 -3.83 3.00
CA PHE A 299 -6.97 -4.13 4.44
C PHE A 299 -5.88 -3.41 5.26
N TRP A 300 -4.63 -3.36 4.79
CA TRP A 300 -3.58 -2.63 5.51
C TRP A 300 -3.78 -1.11 5.53
N PHE A 301 -4.38 -0.54 4.48
CA PHE A 301 -4.80 0.87 4.49
C PHE A 301 -6.01 1.11 5.42
N GLN A 302 -6.99 0.20 5.44
CA GLN A 302 -8.10 0.27 6.40
C GLN A 302 -7.61 0.22 7.85
N VAL A 303 -6.62 -0.63 8.15
CA VAL A 303 -5.97 -0.68 9.47
C VAL A 303 -5.26 0.64 9.78
N HIS A 304 -4.47 1.18 8.85
CA HIS A 304 -3.79 2.48 8.99
C HIS A 304 -4.76 3.61 9.33
N PHE A 305 -5.81 3.81 8.54
CA PHE A 305 -6.81 4.86 8.79
C PHE A 305 -7.65 4.60 10.07
N SER A 306 -7.87 3.34 10.47
CA SER A 306 -8.59 3.03 11.72
C SER A 306 -7.77 3.27 13.00
N ILE A 307 -6.44 3.40 12.89
CA ILE A 307 -5.54 3.66 14.01
C ILE A 307 -5.26 5.17 14.13
N LEU A 308 -5.00 5.85 13.00
CA LEU A 308 -4.64 7.27 12.98
C LEU A 308 -5.90 8.16 13.00
N THR A 309 -6.42 8.40 14.21
CA THR A 309 -7.70 9.09 14.42
C THR A 309 -7.59 10.57 14.79
N LYS A 310 -6.38 11.11 15.00
CA LYS A 310 -6.15 12.53 15.40
C LYS A 310 -5.47 13.31 14.28
N SER A 311 -5.64 14.64 14.29
CA SER A 311 -4.82 15.57 13.52
C SER A 311 -3.32 15.39 13.80
N GLY A 312 -2.48 15.80 12.85
CA GLY A 312 -1.04 15.56 12.87
C GLY A 312 -0.37 15.98 11.56
N PRO A 313 0.97 16.04 11.49
CA PRO A 313 1.71 16.76 10.44
C PRO A 313 1.56 16.23 9.00
N GLY A 314 0.78 15.17 8.77
CA GLY A 314 0.36 14.73 7.43
C GLY A 314 -1.01 15.23 6.97
N ASP A 315 -1.83 15.81 7.84
CA ASP A 315 -3.23 16.12 7.54
C ASP A 315 -3.37 17.24 6.49
N ASP A 316 -2.42 18.17 6.44
CA ASP A 316 -2.38 19.29 5.49
C ASP A 316 -2.31 18.84 4.01
N PHE A 317 -1.87 17.61 3.74
CA PHE A 317 -1.85 17.00 2.39
C PHE A 317 -3.21 16.39 1.97
N MET A 318 -4.20 16.37 2.86
CA MET A 318 -5.50 15.70 2.66
C MET A 318 -6.63 16.69 2.32
N THR A 319 -7.75 16.17 1.81
CA THR A 319 -8.94 16.99 1.51
C THR A 319 -9.63 17.43 2.82
N PRO A 320 -10.38 18.55 2.84
CA PRO A 320 -11.07 19.01 4.05
C PRO A 320 -11.98 17.94 4.65
N GLN A 321 -12.69 17.18 3.81
CA GLN A 321 -13.60 16.11 4.22
C GLN A 321 -12.87 14.94 4.92
N PHE A 322 -11.57 14.73 4.66
CA PHE A 322 -10.77 13.78 5.41
C PHE A 322 -10.26 14.41 6.72
N GLN A 323 -9.79 15.65 6.67
CA GLN A 323 -9.35 16.39 7.87
C GLN A 323 -10.48 16.48 8.92
N GLU A 324 -11.75 16.63 8.51
CA GLU A 324 -12.94 16.61 9.37
C GLU A 324 -13.18 15.26 10.08
N THR A 325 -12.62 14.15 9.58
CA THR A 325 -12.74 12.82 10.25
C THR A 325 -11.73 12.62 11.37
N LEU A 326 -10.73 13.50 11.48
CA LEU A 326 -9.71 13.46 12.51
C LEU A 326 -10.15 14.26 13.74
N SER A 327 -9.97 13.70 14.94
CA SER A 327 -10.14 14.44 16.18
C SER A 327 -9.07 15.52 16.31
N ASP A 328 -9.35 16.54 17.12
CA ASP A 328 -8.42 17.62 17.45
C ASP A 328 -8.07 18.54 16.25
N ASN A 329 -8.81 18.43 15.14
CA ASN A 329 -8.72 19.34 13.99
C ASN A 329 -9.18 20.76 14.37
N VAL A 330 -8.23 21.71 14.26
CA VAL A 330 -8.39 23.14 14.59
C VAL A 330 -9.49 23.83 13.76
N MET A 331 -9.80 23.36 12.55
CA MET A 331 -10.88 23.91 11.73
C MET A 331 -12.25 23.55 12.32
N THR A 332 -12.42 22.29 12.72
CA THR A 332 -13.69 21.78 13.26
C THR A 332 -13.95 22.29 14.68
N SER A 333 -12.90 22.45 15.51
CA SER A 333 -13.04 22.97 16.87
C SER A 333 -13.42 24.46 16.94
N ASN A 334 -13.14 25.22 15.88
CA ASN A 334 -13.41 26.66 15.78
C ASN A 334 -14.53 26.99 14.78
N ALA A 335 -15.37 26.01 14.42
CA ALA A 335 -16.49 26.21 13.51
C ALA A 335 -17.60 27.06 14.17
N VAL A 336 -17.73 28.31 13.75
CA VAL A 336 -18.74 29.27 14.21
C VAL A 336 -19.66 29.65 13.05
N THR A 337 -20.95 29.87 13.34
CA THR A 337 -21.92 30.37 12.35
C THR A 337 -21.59 31.81 11.94
N ILE A 338 -21.40 32.04 10.64
CA ILE A 338 -21.13 33.38 10.07
C ILE A 338 -22.47 34.07 9.74
N ASN A 339 -22.64 35.28 10.23
CA ASN A 339 -23.75 36.17 9.93
C ASN A 339 -23.31 37.32 9.01
N TYR A 340 -24.26 37.96 8.36
CA TYR A 340 -24.00 39.24 7.72
C TYR A 340 -23.61 40.29 8.76
N PHE A 341 -22.73 41.21 8.36
CA PHE A 341 -22.07 42.22 9.20
C PHE A 341 -21.02 41.67 10.20
N ASP A 342 -20.69 40.36 10.16
CA ASP A 342 -19.53 39.83 10.89
C ASP A 342 -18.21 40.26 10.23
N ASN A 343 -17.22 40.60 11.06
CA ASN A 343 -15.86 40.90 10.64
C ASN A 343 -15.03 39.60 10.59
N ILE A 344 -14.85 39.06 9.38
CA ILE A 344 -14.14 37.82 9.12
C ILE A 344 -12.70 38.06 8.62
N VAL A 345 -11.86 37.03 8.75
CA VAL A 345 -10.51 37.00 8.18
C VAL A 345 -10.42 35.80 7.25
N LEU A 346 -10.28 36.06 5.95
CA LEU A 346 -10.25 35.02 4.92
C LEU A 346 -8.81 34.52 4.71
N ARG A 347 -8.59 33.20 4.75
CA ARG A 347 -7.26 32.57 4.60
C ARG A 347 -7.27 31.51 3.50
N HIS A 348 -6.34 31.60 2.56
CA HIS A 348 -6.21 30.62 1.48
C HIS A 348 -5.63 29.29 2.01
N LYS A 349 -6.24 28.15 1.63
CA LYS A 349 -5.95 26.83 2.22
C LYS A 349 -4.49 26.38 1.99
N GLU A 350 -3.98 26.56 0.79
CA GLU A 350 -2.69 26.01 0.35
C GLU A 350 -1.52 26.92 0.73
N THR A 351 -1.56 28.20 0.31
CA THR A 351 -0.50 29.18 0.57
C THR A 351 -0.49 29.70 2.01
N LYS A 352 -1.52 29.38 2.81
CA LYS A 352 -1.71 29.82 4.21
C LYS A 352 -1.76 31.36 4.40
N THR A 353 -1.85 32.14 3.32
CA THR A 353 -1.92 33.61 3.32
C THR A 353 -3.34 34.11 3.55
N TYR A 354 -3.47 35.27 4.20
CA TYR A 354 -4.73 36.00 4.38
C TYR A 354 -5.05 36.90 3.20
N LEU A 355 -6.34 37.08 2.90
CA LEU A 355 -6.82 38.10 1.97
C LEU A 355 -6.59 39.48 2.61
N HIS A 356 -5.77 40.30 1.98
CA HIS A 356 -5.23 41.52 2.57
C HIS A 356 -5.36 42.69 1.60
N SER A 357 -5.59 43.90 2.11
CA SER A 357 -5.55 45.11 1.28
C SER A 357 -5.05 46.33 2.05
N HIS A 358 -4.29 47.20 1.40
CA HIS A 358 -3.70 48.40 2.01
C HIS A 358 -3.79 49.57 1.00
N PRO A 359 -3.59 50.84 1.43
CA PRO A 359 -3.87 52.02 0.58
C PRO A 359 -3.04 52.17 -0.70
N ASP A 360 -1.99 51.37 -0.89
CA ASP A 360 -1.18 51.40 -2.12
C ASP A 360 -1.94 50.83 -3.33
N LYS A 361 -1.49 51.21 -4.52
CA LYS A 361 -2.19 50.97 -5.79
C LYS A 361 -1.35 50.19 -6.78
N TYR A 362 -1.98 49.53 -7.74
CA TYR A 362 -1.27 48.88 -8.82
C TYR A 362 -0.52 49.90 -9.69
N PRO A 363 0.70 49.58 -10.19
CA PRO A 363 1.49 50.50 -11.01
C PRO A 363 0.78 50.74 -12.36
N LEU A 364 0.90 51.95 -12.92
CA LEU A 364 0.20 52.32 -14.18
C LEU A 364 0.49 51.34 -15.33
N ARG A 365 1.69 50.77 -15.36
CA ARG A 365 2.10 49.71 -16.27
C ARG A 365 2.88 48.64 -15.53
N TYR A 366 2.73 47.39 -15.98
CA TYR A 366 3.61 46.29 -15.61
C TYR A 366 4.83 46.24 -16.55
N ASP A 367 5.86 45.46 -16.18
CA ASP A 367 7.13 45.38 -16.94
C ASP A 367 6.97 44.82 -18.37
N ASP A 368 5.91 44.08 -18.64
CA ASP A 368 5.53 43.58 -19.96
C ASP A 368 4.78 44.60 -20.84
N GLY A 369 4.53 45.81 -20.32
CA GLY A 369 3.87 46.91 -21.01
C GLY A 369 2.33 46.92 -20.91
N ARG A 370 1.70 45.92 -20.28
CA ARG A 370 0.26 45.97 -19.95
C ARG A 370 -0.05 47.14 -19.01
N VAL A 371 -1.27 47.68 -19.12
CA VAL A 371 -1.80 48.77 -18.28
C VAL A 371 -2.69 48.18 -17.19
N SER A 372 -2.56 48.67 -15.95
CA SER A 372 -3.43 48.26 -14.82
C SER A 372 -4.62 49.21 -14.62
N SER A 373 -5.50 48.87 -13.68
CA SER A 373 -6.59 49.74 -13.22
C SER A 373 -6.13 50.96 -12.41
N GLN A 374 -4.90 50.96 -11.89
CA GLN A 374 -4.47 51.78 -10.74
C GLN A 374 -5.40 51.68 -9.51
N GLY A 375 -6.15 50.59 -9.39
CA GLY A 375 -6.95 50.28 -8.22
C GLY A 375 -6.09 49.96 -6.99
N GLN A 376 -6.72 49.94 -5.82
CA GLN A 376 -6.10 49.54 -4.56
C GLN A 376 -5.62 48.08 -4.62
N GLN A 377 -4.45 47.77 -4.06
CA GLN A 377 -3.90 46.43 -4.12
C GLN A 377 -4.67 45.46 -3.20
N VAL A 378 -5.01 44.29 -3.73
CA VAL A 378 -5.50 43.14 -2.96
C VAL A 378 -4.49 42.00 -3.11
N THR A 379 -4.01 41.46 -1.99
CA THR A 379 -2.86 40.55 -1.96
C THR A 379 -3.07 39.40 -0.97
N GLY A 380 -2.18 38.40 -1.03
CA GLY A 380 -2.06 37.34 -0.03
C GLY A 380 -0.95 37.66 0.97
N TYR A 381 -1.29 38.07 2.20
CA TYR A 381 -0.31 38.42 3.24
C TYR A 381 -0.15 37.28 4.26
N PRO A 382 1.08 36.84 4.62
CA PRO A 382 1.27 35.65 5.47
C PRO A 382 1.14 35.91 6.98
N PHE A 383 1.24 37.15 7.43
CA PHE A 383 1.18 37.51 8.85
C PHE A 383 -0.19 38.06 9.28
N ASN A 384 -0.45 38.08 10.58
CA ASN A 384 -1.68 38.64 11.13
C ASN A 384 -1.59 40.18 11.19
N ASP A 385 -2.55 40.88 10.58
CA ASP A 385 -2.56 42.33 10.41
C ASP A 385 -4.02 42.84 10.45
N THR A 386 -4.24 44.09 10.89
CA THR A 386 -5.57 44.73 10.86
C THR A 386 -6.14 44.84 9.44
N ASN A 387 -5.27 44.91 8.43
CA ASN A 387 -5.60 44.95 7.01
C ASN A 387 -5.99 43.58 6.42
N ASN A 388 -6.17 42.55 7.26
CA ASN A 388 -6.70 41.24 6.87
C ASN A 388 -8.22 41.10 7.15
N HIS A 389 -8.86 42.12 7.75
CA HIS A 389 -10.26 42.07 8.19
C HIS A 389 -11.23 42.55 7.11
N TRP A 390 -12.24 41.72 6.82
CA TRP A 390 -13.31 41.99 5.86
C TRP A 390 -14.67 41.79 6.52
N GLU A 391 -15.57 42.74 6.33
CA GLU A 391 -16.96 42.62 6.76
C GLU A 391 -17.80 42.01 5.63
N ILE A 392 -18.63 41.01 5.94
CA ILE A 392 -19.45 40.30 4.96
C ILE A 392 -20.85 40.94 4.83
N LEU A 393 -21.14 41.53 3.67
CA LEU A 393 -22.33 42.33 3.40
C LEU A 393 -23.33 41.61 2.47
N PRO A 394 -24.65 41.81 2.69
CA PRO A 394 -25.68 41.18 1.86
C PRO A 394 -25.82 41.88 0.50
N ALA A 395 -25.84 41.09 -0.58
CA ALA A 395 -25.97 41.62 -1.95
C ALA A 395 -27.25 42.45 -2.18
N ASP A 396 -28.33 42.17 -1.44
CA ASP A 396 -29.60 42.89 -1.53
C ASP A 396 -29.68 44.13 -0.62
N GLY A 397 -28.60 44.49 0.08
CA GLY A 397 -28.50 45.69 0.93
C GLY A 397 -29.41 45.70 2.17
N LYS A 398 -30.11 44.59 2.46
CA LYS A 398 -31.07 44.52 3.56
C LYS A 398 -30.36 44.27 4.89
N VAL A 399 -30.34 45.30 5.75
CA VAL A 399 -29.93 45.17 7.15
C VAL A 399 -31.00 44.35 7.90
N ILE A 400 -30.70 43.07 8.11
CA ILE A 400 -31.53 42.12 8.88
C ILE A 400 -30.63 41.56 9.98
N ALA A 401 -31.02 41.76 11.24
CA ALA A 401 -30.29 41.22 12.39
C ALA A 401 -30.25 39.68 12.33
N ASP A 402 -29.14 39.09 12.78
CA ASP A 402 -28.91 37.66 12.90
C ASP A 402 -29.17 36.85 11.60
N ARG A 403 -29.02 37.49 10.43
CA ARG A 403 -29.10 36.81 9.13
C ARG A 403 -27.82 36.00 8.90
N ILE A 404 -27.92 34.69 9.13
CA ILE A 404 -26.88 33.70 8.80
C ILE A 404 -26.59 33.71 7.29
N VAL A 405 -25.31 33.69 6.91
CA VAL A 405 -24.84 33.54 5.52
C VAL A 405 -24.92 32.08 5.09
N ARG A 406 -25.56 31.79 3.96
CA ARG A 406 -25.78 30.44 3.46
C ARG A 406 -24.92 30.10 2.24
N ASN A 407 -24.74 28.80 2.00
CA ASN A 407 -24.17 28.30 0.76
C ASN A 407 -25.02 28.76 -0.44
N HIS A 408 -24.36 29.16 -1.53
CA HIS A 408 -24.90 29.76 -2.75
C HIS A 408 -25.59 31.13 -2.59
N GLU A 409 -25.44 31.83 -1.44
CA GLU A 409 -25.81 33.25 -1.37
C GLU A 409 -24.75 34.17 -1.99
N LEU A 410 -25.22 35.27 -2.60
CA LEU A 410 -24.37 36.35 -3.08
C LEU A 410 -24.07 37.33 -1.95
N VAL A 411 -22.81 37.73 -1.85
CA VAL A 411 -22.27 38.64 -0.82
C VAL A 411 -21.38 39.71 -1.44
N LYS A 412 -21.13 40.78 -0.69
CA LYS A 412 -20.04 41.73 -0.94
C LYS A 412 -19.08 41.67 0.25
N LEU A 413 -17.79 41.96 0.03
CA LEU A 413 -16.78 42.00 1.09
C LEU A 413 -16.25 43.43 1.22
N ARG A 414 -16.43 44.05 2.39
CA ARG A 414 -15.94 45.40 2.69
C ARG A 414 -14.64 45.32 3.47
N HIS A 415 -13.57 45.93 2.97
CA HIS A 415 -12.31 46.01 3.70
C HIS A 415 -12.43 47.01 4.86
N VAL A 416 -12.23 46.54 6.09
CA VAL A 416 -12.59 47.30 7.30
C VAL A 416 -11.71 48.55 7.50
N VAL A 417 -10.44 48.51 7.07
CA VAL A 417 -9.49 49.62 7.32
C VAL A 417 -9.58 50.73 6.28
N THR A 418 -9.93 50.41 5.03
CA THR A 418 -9.99 51.40 3.91
C THR A 418 -11.40 51.75 3.47
N ASP A 419 -12.43 51.12 4.02
CA ASP A 419 -13.85 51.32 3.72
C ASP A 419 -14.21 51.18 2.22
N THR A 420 -13.57 50.20 1.57
CA THR A 420 -13.73 49.89 0.14
C THR A 420 -14.26 48.48 -0.07
N ILE A 421 -15.03 48.26 -1.15
CA ILE A 421 -15.63 46.96 -1.47
C ILE A 421 -14.73 46.18 -2.44
N LEU A 422 -14.53 44.89 -2.19
CA LEU A 422 -13.79 43.98 -3.08
C LEU A 422 -14.42 43.96 -4.48
N LEU A 423 -13.58 44.04 -5.51
CA LEU A 423 -13.92 44.14 -6.92
C LEU A 423 -13.13 43.08 -7.70
N SER A 424 -13.77 42.42 -8.68
CA SER A 424 -13.05 41.76 -9.77
C SER A 424 -13.62 42.23 -11.11
N HIS A 425 -12.75 42.52 -12.07
CA HIS A 425 -13.13 43.30 -13.26
C HIS A 425 -12.22 43.02 -14.45
N ASP A 426 -12.62 43.50 -15.64
CA ASP A 426 -11.97 43.18 -16.92
C ASP A 426 -10.64 43.94 -17.17
N VAL A 427 -9.69 43.73 -16.26
CA VAL A 427 -8.27 44.08 -16.36
C VAL A 427 -7.47 42.81 -16.08
N ALA A 428 -6.41 42.57 -16.86
CA ALA A 428 -5.59 41.37 -16.74
C ALA A 428 -4.71 41.41 -15.48
N SER A 429 -4.82 40.40 -14.60
CA SER A 429 -4.16 40.37 -13.29
C SER A 429 -2.62 40.54 -13.38
N PRO A 430 -1.96 41.11 -12.35
CA PRO A 430 -0.53 41.44 -12.41
C PRO A 430 0.36 40.28 -12.88
N TYR A 431 0.17 39.09 -12.29
CA TYR A 431 1.07 37.94 -12.50
C TYR A 431 0.57 36.97 -13.59
N TYR A 432 -0.74 36.77 -13.72
CA TYR A 432 -1.33 35.87 -14.73
C TYR A 432 -2.28 36.65 -15.65
N PRO A 433 -1.87 36.99 -16.88
CA PRO A 433 -2.67 37.82 -17.79
C PRO A 433 -3.92 37.11 -18.35
N THR A 434 -4.07 35.81 -18.11
CA THR A 434 -5.27 35.02 -18.43
C THR A 434 -6.42 35.23 -17.45
N ASN A 435 -6.16 35.85 -16.30
CA ASN A 435 -7.09 35.97 -15.18
C ASN A 435 -7.43 37.45 -14.94
N GLN A 436 -8.62 37.73 -14.40
CA GLN A 436 -9.03 39.08 -14.05
C GLN A 436 -8.36 39.59 -12.76
N GLU A 437 -8.18 40.90 -12.67
CA GLU A 437 -7.58 41.61 -11.53
C GLU A 437 -8.58 41.78 -10.38
N PHE A 438 -8.14 41.42 -9.18
CA PHE A 438 -8.81 41.77 -7.92
C PHE A 438 -8.32 43.13 -7.43
N SER A 439 -9.24 43.99 -7.05
CA SER A 439 -8.95 45.30 -6.45
C SER A 439 -10.09 45.69 -5.50
N THR A 440 -10.22 46.96 -5.12
CA THR A 440 -11.36 47.47 -4.36
C THR A 440 -11.90 48.77 -4.95
N VAL A 441 -13.19 49.05 -4.75
CA VAL A 441 -13.88 50.24 -5.25
C VAL A 441 -14.65 50.96 -4.13
N SER A 442 -15.09 52.20 -4.38
CA SER A 442 -15.85 52.99 -3.40
C SER A 442 -17.22 52.36 -3.08
N LEU A 443 -17.78 52.67 -1.91
CA LEU A 443 -19.14 52.25 -1.53
C LEU A 443 -20.20 52.74 -2.53
N GLU A 444 -20.03 53.94 -3.10
CA GLU A 444 -20.95 54.53 -4.07
C GLU A 444 -20.91 53.80 -5.42
N ASP A 445 -19.71 53.50 -5.94
CA ASP A 445 -19.55 52.72 -7.17
C ASP A 445 -20.03 51.28 -7.00
N ALA A 446 -19.75 50.65 -5.85
CA ALA A 446 -20.21 49.31 -5.51
C ALA A 446 -21.74 49.21 -5.32
N ALA A 447 -22.41 50.33 -5.01
CA ALA A 447 -23.85 50.44 -5.02
C ALA A 447 -24.40 50.67 -6.44
N GLY A 448 -23.73 51.52 -7.23
CA GLY A 448 -24.12 51.95 -8.57
C GLY A 448 -23.34 51.28 -9.71
N SER A 449 -22.38 52.01 -10.28
CA SER A 449 -21.73 51.73 -11.57
C SER A 449 -21.05 50.35 -11.68
N ARG A 450 -20.54 49.84 -10.55
CA ARG A 450 -19.77 48.59 -10.41
C ARG A 450 -20.51 47.55 -9.56
N HIS A 451 -21.84 47.63 -9.48
CA HIS A 451 -22.61 46.73 -8.63
C HIS A 451 -22.36 45.25 -8.93
N ASN A 452 -22.34 44.85 -10.21
CA ASN A 452 -22.18 43.45 -10.61
C ASN A 452 -20.77 42.92 -10.34
N ASP A 453 -19.75 43.74 -10.61
CA ASP A 453 -18.32 43.48 -10.45
C ASP A 453 -17.88 43.27 -8.97
N THR A 454 -18.78 43.52 -8.02
CA THR A 454 -18.55 43.41 -6.57
C THR A 454 -19.35 42.27 -5.90
N LEU A 455 -20.02 41.42 -6.68
CA LEU A 455 -20.81 40.28 -6.19
C LEU A 455 -20.00 38.97 -6.21
N PHE A 456 -19.91 38.32 -5.05
CA PHE A 456 -19.24 37.03 -4.90
C PHE A 456 -20.23 35.98 -4.38
N GLU A 457 -20.22 34.77 -4.95
CA GLU A 457 -21.04 33.64 -4.48
C GLU A 457 -20.27 32.83 -3.43
N ILE A 458 -20.84 32.68 -2.23
CA ILE A 458 -20.28 31.78 -1.22
C ILE A 458 -20.55 30.34 -1.64
N ARG A 459 -19.49 29.59 -1.96
CA ARG A 459 -19.55 28.15 -2.25
C ARG A 459 -18.82 27.37 -1.16
N MET A 460 -19.60 26.69 -0.33
CA MET A 460 -19.12 25.74 0.66
C MET A 460 -18.96 24.37 -0.03
N GLU A 461 -17.81 23.71 0.12
CA GLU A 461 -17.66 22.32 -0.31
C GLU A 461 -18.63 21.41 0.48
N PRO A 462 -19.25 20.40 -0.15
CA PRO A 462 -20.22 19.54 0.54
C PRO A 462 -19.52 18.67 1.60
N THR A 463 -19.78 18.98 2.87
CA THR A 463 -19.39 18.13 4.00
C THR A 463 -20.32 16.92 4.09
N ALA A 464 -19.74 15.73 4.32
CA ALA A 464 -20.46 14.45 4.19
C ALA A 464 -21.59 14.27 5.21
N SER A 465 -21.58 15.04 6.30
CA SER A 465 -22.58 15.04 7.38
C SER A 465 -23.93 15.64 6.99
N CYS A 466 -24.00 16.47 5.93
CA CYS A 466 -25.23 17.15 5.52
C CYS A 466 -26.10 16.34 4.53
N ALA A 467 -25.59 15.21 4.02
CA ALA A 467 -26.28 14.41 3.00
C ALA A 467 -27.45 13.55 3.52
N THR A 468 -27.61 13.41 4.84
CA THR A 468 -28.50 12.42 5.47
C THR A 468 -29.89 12.94 5.88
N THR A 469 -30.17 14.24 5.74
CA THR A 469 -31.38 14.88 6.31
C THR A 469 -32.29 15.61 5.31
N SER A 470 -31.93 15.66 4.02
CA SER A 470 -32.67 16.41 2.99
C SER A 470 -33.62 15.59 2.12
N SER A 471 -33.77 14.28 2.36
CA SER A 471 -34.45 13.34 1.45
C SER A 471 -35.84 12.86 1.90
N SER A 472 -36.47 13.48 2.91
CA SER A 472 -37.67 12.92 3.57
C SER A 472 -38.78 13.94 3.93
N SER A 473 -39.13 14.88 3.04
CA SER A 473 -40.25 15.82 3.27
C SER A 473 -40.96 16.39 2.02
N SER A 474 -41.34 15.54 1.05
CA SER A 474 -42.12 15.99 -0.13
C SER A 474 -43.06 14.92 -0.73
N ALA A 475 -43.90 14.28 0.10
CA ALA A 475 -44.80 13.21 -0.37
C ALA A 475 -46.15 13.09 0.39
N THR A 476 -46.96 14.16 0.48
CA THR A 476 -48.43 14.08 0.65
C THR A 476 -49.11 15.39 0.26
N SER A 477 -50.32 15.26 -0.31
CA SER A 477 -51.31 16.31 -0.66
C SER A 477 -50.79 17.53 -1.44
#